data_AF-A0A9P6IYJ0-F1
#
_entry.id   AF-A0A9P6IYJ0-F1
#
_cell.length_a   1.000
_cell.length_b   1.000
_cell.length_c   1.000
_cell.angle_alpha   90.00
_cell.angle_beta   90.00
_cell.angle_gamma   90.00
#
_symmetry.space_group_name_H-M   'P 1'
#
loop_
_entity.id
_entity.type
_entity.pdbx_description
1 polymer ?
#
loop_
_entity_poly.entity_id
_entity_poly.type
_entity_poly.pdbx_seq_one_letter_code
_entity_poly.pdbx_strand_id
1 'polypeptide(L)'
;MQFVTATKTTTNYAIIGAGVVLVGAVGYAIVSELFGSNSDTHVFGDALERVRNNERLKDIIGMPIMGHGEPSSSKRRRNRRIHSQVVLDGEGKEHLLMRFYVEGPHNEGTAHLEMVKDQRNKWEYKYLFVDIPGGVRPAERVFVEYNKHAGHPAIEDK
;
A
#
# COMPACT_ATOMS: atom_id res chain seq x y z
N MET A 1 47.31 33.86 29.14
CA MET A 1 45.95 34.29 28.76
C MET A 1 45.48 33.49 27.55
N GLN A 2 44.49 32.63 27.78
CA GLN A 2 43.43 32.08 26.92
C GLN A 2 43.50 32.23 25.37
N PHE A 3 44.27 31.40 24.66
CA PHE A 3 44.07 31.21 23.20
C PHE A 3 44.00 29.76 22.74
N VAL A 4 44.53 28.82 23.52
CA VAL A 4 44.54 27.38 23.14
C VAL A 4 43.20 26.69 23.40
N THR A 5 42.37 27.24 24.30
CA THR A 5 41.07 26.67 24.66
C THR A 5 39.96 27.06 23.68
N ALA A 6 40.04 28.26 23.06
CA ALA A 6 39.06 28.71 22.08
C ALA A 6 39.09 27.86 20.79
N THR A 7 40.28 27.56 20.27
CA THR A 7 40.46 26.77 19.03
C THR A 7 39.97 25.33 19.16
N LYS A 8 40.21 24.70 20.33
CA LYS A 8 39.71 23.34 20.61
C LYS A 8 38.18 23.29 20.71
N THR A 9 37.58 24.34 21.25
CA THR A 9 36.14 24.43 21.46
C THR A 9 35.41 24.60 20.13
N THR A 10 35.90 25.49 19.25
CA THR A 10 35.35 25.68 17.90
C THR A 10 35.49 24.44 17.03
N THR A 11 36.62 23.74 17.12
CA THR A 11 36.85 22.49 16.34
C THR A 11 35.90 21.38 16.81
N ASN A 12 35.72 21.21 18.12
CA ASN A 12 34.79 20.20 18.66
C ASN A 12 33.35 20.49 18.25
N TYR A 13 32.90 21.75 18.32
CA TYR A 13 31.55 22.12 17.87
C TYR A 13 31.36 21.95 16.36
N ALA A 14 32.40 22.18 15.54
CA ALA A 14 32.35 21.93 14.10
C ALA A 14 32.19 20.43 13.80
N ILE A 15 32.96 19.58 14.48
CA ILE A 15 32.87 18.11 14.32
C ILE A 15 31.50 17.61 14.78
N ILE A 16 31.00 18.09 15.93
CA ILE A 16 29.66 17.74 16.43
C ILE A 16 28.59 18.20 15.44
N GLY A 17 28.67 19.44 14.94
CA GLY A 17 27.72 19.97 13.96
C GLY A 17 27.70 19.15 12.67
N ALA A 18 28.88 18.80 12.14
CA ALA A 18 28.98 17.93 10.97
C ALA A 18 28.35 16.55 11.22
N GLY A 19 28.59 15.96 12.40
CA GLY A 19 27.97 14.71 12.81
C GLY A 19 26.44 14.79 12.87
N VAL A 20 25.89 15.86 13.46
CA VAL A 20 24.43 16.07 13.53
C VAL A 20 23.82 16.22 12.15
N VAL A 21 24.44 16.97 11.25
CA VAL A 21 23.96 17.12 9.87
C VAL A 21 23.94 15.77 9.14
N LEU A 22 25.02 14.99 9.28
CA LEU A 22 25.15 13.71 8.59
C LEU A 22 24.15 12.67 9.12
N VAL A 23 23.99 12.59 10.45
CA VAL A 23 22.96 11.74 11.09
C VAL A 23 21.55 12.22 10.72
N GLY A 24 21.30 13.52 10.70
CA GLY A 24 20.03 14.10 10.28
C GLY A 24 19.67 13.76 8.83
N ALA A 25 20.64 13.82 7.92
CA ALA A 25 20.45 13.46 6.52
C ALA A 25 20.12 11.98 6.33
N VAL A 26 20.86 11.07 7.01
CA VAL A 26 20.59 9.62 6.96
C VAL A 26 19.24 9.30 7.61
N GLY A 27 18.95 9.90 8.77
CA GLY A 27 17.68 9.75 9.46
C GLY A 27 16.52 10.22 8.60
N TYR A 28 16.66 11.38 7.95
CA TYR A 28 15.68 11.89 7.00
C TYR A 28 15.47 10.94 5.83
N ALA A 29 16.55 10.44 5.21
CA ALA A 29 16.46 9.50 4.10
C ALA A 29 15.69 8.23 4.49
N ILE A 30 16.01 7.64 5.65
CA ILE A 30 15.33 6.43 6.15
C ILE A 30 13.86 6.72 6.45
N VAL A 31 13.55 7.82 7.14
CA VAL A 31 12.17 8.21 7.44
C VAL A 31 11.40 8.48 6.15
N SER A 32 11.97 9.20 5.19
CA SER A 32 11.33 9.49 3.91
C SER A 32 11.09 8.23 3.08
N GLU A 33 11.95 7.22 3.19
CA GLU A 33 11.78 5.93 2.52
C GLU A 33 10.72 5.07 3.21
N LEU A 34 10.73 5.02 4.55
CA LEU A 34 9.77 4.23 5.34
C LEU A 34 8.35 4.82 5.34
N PHE A 35 8.22 6.15 5.34
CA PHE A 35 6.94 6.86 5.29
C PHE A 35 6.56 7.34 3.89
N GLY A 36 7.44 7.16 2.90
CA GLY A 36 7.16 7.46 1.50
C GLY A 36 6.22 6.42 0.92
N SER A 37 4.92 6.46 1.25
CA SER A 37 3.76 5.92 0.50
C SER A 37 3.83 4.49 -0.10
N ASN A 38 4.85 3.69 0.21
CA ASN A 38 5.19 2.44 -0.49
C ASN A 38 5.09 1.21 0.42
N SER A 39 4.73 1.38 1.71
CA SER A 39 4.55 0.21 2.57
C SER A 39 3.26 -0.49 2.19
N ASP A 40 3.34 -1.79 1.87
CA ASP A 40 2.19 -2.64 1.52
C ASP A 40 1.05 -2.52 2.54
N THR A 41 1.39 -2.34 3.82
CA THR A 41 0.44 -2.14 4.90
C THR A 41 -0.41 -0.88 4.73
N HIS A 42 0.18 0.22 4.25
CA HIS A 42 -0.55 1.46 4.01
C HIS A 42 -1.51 1.32 2.82
N VAL A 43 -1.03 0.73 1.71
CA VAL A 43 -1.87 0.46 0.53
C VAL A 43 -3.03 -0.48 0.89
N PHE A 44 -2.77 -1.54 1.65
CA PHE A 44 -3.81 -2.42 2.16
C PHE A 44 -4.82 -1.71 3.05
N GLY A 45 -4.36 -0.88 3.98
CA GLY A 45 -5.23 -0.13 4.89
C GLY A 45 -6.17 0.81 4.15
N ASP A 46 -5.63 1.62 3.24
CA ASP A 46 -6.41 2.54 2.39
C ASP A 46 -7.39 1.78 1.48
N ALA A 47 -6.95 0.70 0.83
CA ALA A 47 -7.83 -0.12 -0.02
C ALA A 47 -8.98 -0.75 0.78
N LEU A 48 -8.71 -1.28 1.98
CA LEU A 48 -9.73 -1.86 2.85
C LEU A 48 -10.72 -0.82 3.34
N GLU A 49 -10.28 0.40 3.64
CA GLU A 49 -11.17 1.50 4.02
C GLU A 49 -12.08 1.92 2.87
N ARG A 50 -11.55 2.01 1.64
CA ARG A 50 -12.37 2.26 0.43
C ARG A 50 -13.42 1.18 0.22
N VAL A 51 -13.04 -0.09 0.37
CA VAL A 51 -13.97 -1.23 0.31
C VAL A 51 -15.06 -1.10 1.38
N ARG A 52 -14.70 -0.75 2.62
CA ARG A 52 -15.65 -0.54 3.72
C ARG A 52 -16.63 0.60 3.45
N ASN A 53 -16.24 1.61 2.68
CA ASN A 53 -17.05 2.77 2.39
C ASN A 53 -17.99 2.58 1.19
N ASN A 54 -17.75 1.59 0.33
CA ASN A 54 -18.57 1.31 -0.83
C ASN A 54 -19.95 0.73 -0.44
N GLU A 55 -21.04 1.40 -0.81
CA GLU A 55 -22.41 1.01 -0.44
C GLU A 55 -22.82 -0.36 -0.98
N ARG A 56 -22.46 -0.67 -2.24
CA ARG A 56 -22.78 -1.96 -2.85
C ARG A 56 -22.11 -3.12 -2.10
N LEU A 57 -20.87 -2.93 -1.65
CA LEU A 57 -20.18 -3.94 -0.85
C LEU A 57 -20.74 -4.08 0.56
N LYS A 58 -21.19 -2.98 1.18
CA LYS A 58 -21.91 -3.06 2.47
C LYS A 58 -23.16 -3.92 2.35
N ASP A 59 -23.92 -3.79 1.26
CA ASP A 59 -25.15 -4.56 1.04
C ASP A 59 -24.87 -6.05 0.78
N ILE A 60 -23.82 -6.37 0.01
CA ILE A 60 -23.53 -7.75 -0.38
C ILE A 60 -22.76 -8.50 0.70
N ILE A 61 -21.71 -7.90 1.27
CA ILE A 61 -20.79 -8.55 2.22
C ILE A 61 -21.30 -8.39 3.67
N GLY A 62 -21.94 -7.26 3.99
CA GLY A 62 -22.42 -6.92 5.33
C GLY A 62 -21.34 -6.30 6.22
N MET A 63 -21.76 -5.52 7.22
CA MET A 63 -20.86 -4.90 8.20
C MET A 63 -20.79 -5.72 9.51
N PRO A 64 -19.63 -5.82 10.17
CA PRO A 64 -18.34 -5.23 9.81
C PRO A 64 -17.61 -6.01 8.71
N ILE A 65 -16.93 -5.29 7.80
CA ILE A 65 -16.07 -5.89 6.77
C ILE A 65 -14.64 -6.02 7.30
N MET A 66 -14.15 -7.26 7.39
CA MET A 66 -12.79 -7.60 7.81
C MET A 66 -11.91 -7.86 6.58
N GLY A 67 -10.67 -7.37 6.60
CA GLY A 67 -9.69 -7.61 5.55
C GLY A 67 -8.54 -8.49 6.04
N HIS A 68 -8.05 -9.40 5.19
CA HIS A 68 -6.91 -10.25 5.53
C HIS A 68 -6.09 -10.71 4.32
N GLY A 69 -4.81 -11.04 4.54
CA GLY A 69 -3.95 -11.69 3.55
C GLY A 69 -4.34 -13.14 3.25
N GLU A 70 -3.51 -13.90 2.53
CA GLU A 70 -3.89 -15.22 2.00
C GLU A 70 -4.46 -16.21 3.04
N PRO A 71 -5.52 -16.96 2.68
CA PRO A 71 -6.05 -18.03 3.51
C PRO A 71 -5.00 -19.15 3.60
N SER A 72 -4.55 -19.45 4.83
CA SER A 72 -3.65 -20.55 5.11
C SER A 72 -4.43 -21.69 5.78
N SER A 73 -4.32 -22.91 5.24
CA SER A 73 -4.90 -24.14 5.82
C SER A 73 -4.31 -24.51 7.19
N SER A 74 -3.21 -23.88 7.60
CA SER A 74 -2.56 -24.10 8.90
C SER A 74 -2.83 -22.95 9.88
N LYS A 75 -3.55 -23.24 10.98
CA LYS A 75 -3.73 -22.34 12.14
C LYS A 75 -2.41 -21.80 12.73
N ARG A 76 -1.28 -22.45 12.46
CA ARG A 76 0.05 -22.09 12.99
C ARG A 76 0.73 -20.98 12.20
N ARG A 77 0.32 -20.73 10.94
CA ARG A 77 0.81 -19.62 10.12
C ARG A 77 -0.09 -18.40 10.28
N ARG A 78 -0.05 -17.78 11.47
CA ARG A 78 -0.79 -16.54 11.78
C ARG A 78 -0.26 -15.29 11.08
N ASN A 79 0.90 -15.36 10.42
CA ASN A 79 1.40 -14.26 9.61
C ASN A 79 0.75 -14.32 8.21
N ARG A 80 -0.48 -13.78 8.09
CA ARG A 80 -1.18 -13.62 6.81
C ARG A 80 -0.44 -12.53 6.03
N ARG A 81 0.52 -12.90 5.19
CA ARG A 81 1.22 -11.94 4.33
C ARG A 81 0.22 -11.40 3.30
N ILE A 82 0.15 -10.09 3.19
CA ILE A 82 -0.51 -9.42 2.07
C ILE A 82 0.39 -9.65 0.86
N HIS A 83 -0.16 -10.24 -0.22
CA HIS A 83 0.62 -10.46 -1.43
C HIS A 83 0.57 -9.18 -2.25
N SER A 84 1.63 -8.38 -2.17
CA SER A 84 1.92 -7.31 -3.12
C SER A 84 3.07 -7.73 -4.04
N GLN A 85 3.04 -7.22 -5.26
CA GLN A 85 4.12 -7.41 -6.21
C GLN A 85 4.25 -6.15 -7.07
N VAL A 86 5.48 -5.68 -7.23
CA VAL A 86 5.78 -4.62 -8.21
C VAL A 86 6.24 -5.29 -9.49
N VAL A 87 5.56 -4.99 -10.60
CA VAL A 87 5.88 -5.50 -11.94
C VAL A 87 6.17 -4.33 -12.87
N LEU A 88 7.02 -4.56 -13.87
CA LEU A 88 7.26 -3.59 -14.94
C LEU A 88 6.37 -3.95 -16.13
N ASP A 89 5.75 -2.95 -16.75
CA ASP A 89 5.05 -3.13 -18.01
C ASP A 89 6.02 -3.15 -19.22
N GLY A 90 5.47 -3.28 -20.43
CA GLY A 90 6.26 -3.28 -21.67
C GLY A 90 6.96 -1.95 -21.98
N GLU A 91 6.57 -0.86 -21.33
CA GLU A 91 7.17 0.48 -21.45
C GLU A 91 8.15 0.78 -20.28
N GLY A 92 8.31 -0.15 -19.34
CA GLY A 92 9.17 -0.01 -18.17
C GLY A 92 8.53 0.77 -17.01
N LYS A 93 7.21 0.98 -17.02
CA LYS A 93 6.47 1.60 -15.92
C LYS A 93 6.26 0.60 -14.78
N GLU A 94 6.36 1.05 -13.54
CA GLU A 94 6.08 0.23 -12.36
C GLU A 94 4.57 0.16 -12.06
N HIS A 95 4.12 -1.06 -11.80
CA HIS A 95 2.76 -1.39 -11.39
C HIS A 95 2.80 -2.14 -10.06
N LEU A 96 2.12 -1.62 -9.04
CA LEU A 96 1.93 -2.31 -7.77
C LEU A 96 0.63 -3.09 -7.85
N LEU A 97 0.73 -4.42 -7.84
CA LEU A 97 -0.38 -5.34 -7.79
C LEU A 97 -0.55 -5.82 -6.35
N MET A 98 -1.77 -5.82 -5.83
CA MET A 98 -2.06 -6.41 -4.52
C MET A 98 -3.38 -7.18 -4.53
N ARG A 99 -3.38 -8.29 -3.81
CA ARG A 99 -4.56 -9.11 -3.55
C ARG A 99 -4.76 -9.33 -2.05
N PHE A 100 -5.99 -9.17 -1.58
CA PHE A 100 -6.39 -9.53 -0.23
C PHE A 100 -7.84 -10.02 -0.20
N TYR A 101 -8.24 -10.59 0.93
CA TYR A 101 -9.56 -11.19 1.13
C TYR A 101 -10.38 -10.31 2.05
N VAL A 102 -11.67 -10.18 1.74
CA VAL A 102 -12.64 -9.46 2.53
C VAL A 102 -13.75 -10.39 2.97
N GLU A 103 -14.18 -10.26 4.22
CA GLU A 103 -15.17 -11.14 4.83
C GLU A 103 -16.12 -10.31 5.69
N GLY A 104 -17.41 -10.60 5.60
CA GLY A 104 -18.45 -10.03 6.44
C GLY A 104 -19.54 -11.05 6.75
N PRO A 105 -20.59 -10.64 7.48
CA PRO A 105 -21.63 -11.56 7.95
C PRO A 105 -22.42 -12.26 6.84
N HIS A 106 -22.51 -11.68 5.65
CA HIS A 106 -23.36 -12.19 4.57
C HIS A 106 -22.57 -12.91 3.49
N ASN A 107 -21.34 -12.47 3.22
CA ASN A 107 -20.52 -13.03 2.14
C ASN A 107 -19.03 -12.74 2.36
N GLU A 108 -18.21 -13.36 1.52
CA GLU A 108 -16.79 -13.08 1.38
C GLU A 108 -16.47 -12.58 -0.04
N GLY A 109 -15.26 -12.09 -0.25
CA GLY A 109 -14.79 -11.63 -1.54
C GLY A 109 -13.28 -11.52 -1.62
N THR A 110 -12.77 -11.41 -2.83
CA THR A 110 -11.33 -11.17 -3.09
C THR A 110 -11.16 -9.78 -3.69
N ALA A 111 -10.45 -8.93 -2.98
CA ALA A 111 -10.09 -7.60 -3.45
C ALA A 111 -8.81 -7.67 -4.29
N HIS A 112 -8.86 -7.00 -5.45
CA HIS A 112 -7.76 -6.85 -6.37
C HIS A 112 -7.53 -5.37 -6.63
N LEU A 113 -6.28 -4.94 -6.53
CA LEU A 113 -5.88 -3.59 -6.91
C LEU A 113 -4.62 -3.59 -7.76
N GLU A 114 -4.56 -2.59 -8.62
CA GLU A 114 -3.38 -2.19 -9.36
C GLU A 114 -3.19 -0.70 -9.15
N MET A 115 -1.98 -0.30 -8.76
CA MET A 115 -1.58 1.11 -8.69
C MET A 115 -0.44 1.37 -9.68
N VAL A 116 -0.42 2.58 -10.21
CA VAL A 116 0.62 3.07 -11.10
C VAL A 116 1.17 4.38 -10.55
N LYS A 117 2.42 4.69 -10.86
CA LYS A 117 2.99 6.00 -10.54
C LYS A 117 2.48 7.07 -11.52
N ASP A 118 2.07 8.20 -10.97
CA ASP A 118 1.75 9.41 -11.73
C ASP A 118 3.05 10.14 -12.19
N GLN A 119 2.89 11.28 -12.87
CA GLN A 119 4.03 12.10 -13.33
C GLN A 119 4.88 12.67 -12.18
N ARG A 120 4.36 12.67 -10.95
CA ARG A 120 5.02 13.13 -9.72
C ARG A 120 5.59 11.96 -8.90
N ASN A 121 5.64 10.76 -9.47
CA ASN A 121 6.15 9.54 -8.83
C ASN A 121 5.32 9.09 -7.61
N LYS A 122 4.03 9.46 -7.56
CA LYS A 122 3.09 9.07 -6.51
C LYS A 122 2.22 7.92 -6.99
N TRP A 123 1.97 6.92 -6.13
CA TRP A 123 1.04 5.84 -6.44
C TRP A 123 -0.40 6.33 -6.52
N GLU A 124 -1.07 5.97 -7.60
CA GLU A 124 -2.50 6.18 -7.83
C GLU A 124 -3.16 4.87 -8.25
N TYR A 125 -4.40 4.66 -7.81
CA TYR A 125 -5.17 3.50 -8.25
C TYR A 125 -5.41 3.57 -9.76
N LYS A 126 -5.00 2.52 -10.46
CA LYS A 126 -5.54 2.20 -11.77
C LYS A 126 -6.92 1.58 -11.62
N TYR A 127 -7.03 0.60 -10.72
CA TYR A 127 -8.31 0.06 -10.29
C TYR A 127 -8.23 -0.53 -8.87
N LEU A 128 -9.38 -0.61 -8.23
CA LEU A 128 -9.66 -1.44 -7.07
C LEU A 128 -11.04 -2.05 -7.27
N PHE A 129 -11.14 -3.37 -7.28
CA PHE A 129 -12.42 -4.07 -7.33
C PHE A 129 -12.44 -5.25 -6.37
N VAL A 130 -13.65 -5.72 -6.06
CA VAL A 130 -13.87 -6.91 -5.26
C VAL A 130 -14.66 -7.91 -6.09
N ASP A 131 -14.09 -9.11 -6.25
CA ASP A 131 -14.77 -10.27 -6.80
C ASP A 131 -15.50 -11.01 -5.69
N ILE A 132 -16.80 -11.15 -5.84
CA ILE A 132 -17.66 -11.87 -4.92
C ILE A 132 -17.95 -13.22 -5.55
N PRO A 133 -17.48 -14.34 -4.95
CA PRO A 133 -17.72 -15.66 -5.49
C PRO A 133 -19.23 -15.93 -5.56
N GLY A 134 -19.63 -16.61 -6.63
CA GLY A 134 -21.01 -17.04 -6.81
C GLY A 134 -21.41 -18.07 -5.76
N GLY A 135 -22.69 -18.05 -5.38
CA GLY A 135 -23.30 -18.99 -4.45
C GLY A 135 -24.81 -19.00 -4.65
N VAL A 136 -25.56 -18.49 -3.68
CA VAL A 136 -27.01 -18.24 -3.83
C VAL A 136 -27.29 -17.08 -4.79
N ARG A 137 -26.35 -16.14 -4.92
CA ARG A 137 -26.36 -15.04 -5.89
C ARG A 137 -25.34 -15.31 -7.01
N PRO A 138 -25.54 -14.76 -8.22
CA PRO A 138 -24.53 -14.82 -9.28
C PRO A 138 -23.23 -14.17 -8.80
N ALA A 139 -22.10 -14.66 -9.32
CA ALA A 139 -20.82 -14.02 -9.10
C ALA A 139 -20.88 -12.57 -9.61
N GLU A 140 -20.37 -11.64 -8.81
CA GLU A 140 -20.43 -10.22 -9.11
C GLU A 140 -19.06 -9.57 -8.84
N ARG A 141 -18.61 -8.74 -9.76
CA ARG A 141 -17.45 -7.86 -9.57
C ARG A 141 -17.94 -6.46 -9.27
N VAL A 142 -17.50 -5.90 -8.16
CA VAL A 142 -17.82 -4.53 -7.76
C VAL A 142 -16.57 -3.68 -7.83
N PHE A 143 -16.55 -2.70 -8.73
CA PHE A 143 -15.49 -1.71 -8.81
C PHE A 143 -15.68 -0.65 -7.71
N VAL A 144 -14.62 -0.41 -6.94
CA VAL A 144 -14.55 0.60 -5.88
C VAL A 144 -13.82 1.84 -6.39
N GLU A 145 -12.68 1.64 -7.06
CA GLU A 145 -11.94 2.69 -7.75
C GLU A 145 -11.68 2.24 -9.19
N TYR A 146 -11.78 3.18 -10.12
CA TYR A 146 -11.41 2.94 -11.50
C TYR A 146 -10.95 4.24 -12.15
N ASN A 147 -9.66 4.32 -12.45
CA ASN A 147 -9.08 5.46 -13.15
C ASN A 147 -8.95 5.14 -14.64
N LYS A 148 -9.91 5.64 -15.43
CA LYS A 148 -9.95 5.53 -16.90
C LYS A 148 -8.67 6.00 -17.58
N HIS A 149 -7.92 6.92 -16.96
CA HIS A 149 -6.71 7.51 -17.52
C HIS A 149 -5.45 6.69 -17.22
N ALA A 150 -5.52 5.73 -16.30
CA ALA A 150 -4.41 4.87 -15.93
C ALA A 150 -4.38 3.54 -16.71
N GLY A 151 -5.34 3.32 -17.63
CA GLY A 151 -5.47 2.14 -18.49
C GLY A 151 -6.61 1.20 -18.05
N HIS A 152 -7.09 0.36 -18.98
CA HIS A 152 -8.13 -0.64 -18.68
C HIS A 152 -7.54 -1.84 -17.93
N PRO A 153 -8.30 -2.50 -17.02
CA PRO A 153 -7.92 -3.80 -16.50
C PRO A 153 -7.80 -4.79 -17.67
N ALA A 154 -6.67 -5.48 -17.78
CA ALA A 154 -6.45 -6.51 -18.80
C ALA A 154 -7.36 -7.75 -18.66
N ILE A 155 -8.33 -7.71 -17.73
CA ILE A 155 -9.19 -8.83 -17.33
C ILE A 155 -10.59 -8.71 -17.95
N GLU A 156 -10.87 -7.67 -18.74
CA GLU A 156 -12.19 -7.42 -19.35
C GLU A 156 -12.32 -7.98 -20.79
N ASP A 157 -11.25 -8.56 -21.36
CA ASP A 157 -11.21 -9.13 -22.72
C ASP A 157 -11.68 -10.61 -22.83
N LYS A 158 -12.62 -11.07 -21.99
CA LYS A 158 -13.19 -12.44 -22.11
C LYS A 158 -14.70 -12.49 -21.96
#